data_AF-A0A7X8UC28-F1
#
_entry.id   AF-A0A7X8UC28-F1
#
_cell.length_a   1.000
_cell.length_b   1.000
_cell.length_c   1.000
_cell.angle_alpha   90.00
_cell.angle_beta   90.00
_cell.angle_gamma   90.00
#
_symmetry.space_group_name_H-M   'P 1'
#
loop_
_entity.id
_entity.type
_entity.pdbx_description
1 polymer ?
#
loop_
_entity_poly.entity_id
_entity_poly.type
_entity_poly.pdbx_seq_one_letter_code
_entity_poly.pdbx_strand_id
1 'polypeptide(L)'
;MPQKKKGSRPGRKGQPLSRREFTLSSLAAVGAHSLAVGAHSLAVAEDLPPLSDEARAMKLVLPDGVSGRLEERHITEEDIRRVIDHAEKSGVKLYRPGCPGFLAKLRVAETYFYVEYEPVDGAFRVETAYAHRLLLEGDPR
;
A
#
# COMPACT_ATOMS: atom_id res chain seq x y z
N MET A 1 -28.76 -9.28 -51.63
CA MET A 1 -29.60 -8.91 -50.47
C MET A 1 -30.53 -10.07 -50.15
N PRO A 2 -30.95 -10.37 -48.89
CA PRO A 2 -30.79 -9.64 -47.62
C PRO A 2 -30.09 -10.49 -46.51
N GLN A 3 -29.20 -9.89 -45.69
CA GLN A 3 -29.41 -9.36 -44.32
C GLN A 3 -28.93 -10.30 -43.19
N LYS A 4 -27.70 -10.01 -42.74
CA LYS A 4 -27.14 -10.10 -41.38
C LYS A 4 -28.16 -10.28 -40.24
N LYS A 5 -27.95 -11.27 -39.36
CA LYS A 5 -28.41 -11.20 -37.96
C LYS A 5 -27.21 -11.25 -37.01
N LYS A 6 -26.95 -10.11 -36.39
CA LYS A 6 -26.01 -9.90 -35.28
C LYS A 6 -26.58 -10.56 -34.02
N GLY A 7 -25.85 -11.49 -33.42
CA GLY A 7 -26.11 -11.98 -32.06
C GLY A 7 -25.74 -10.89 -31.04
N SER A 8 -26.76 -10.32 -30.41
CA SER A 8 -26.66 -9.29 -29.39
C SER A 8 -26.23 -9.90 -28.05
N ARG A 9 -25.12 -9.43 -27.47
CA ARG A 9 -24.73 -9.73 -26.08
C ARG A 9 -25.63 -8.92 -25.14
N PRO A 10 -26.20 -9.50 -24.06
CA PRO A 10 -27.06 -8.74 -23.16
C PRO A 10 -26.21 -7.76 -22.34
N GLY A 11 -26.57 -6.47 -22.42
CA GLY A 11 -26.00 -5.42 -21.60
C GLY A 11 -26.32 -5.62 -20.13
N ARG A 12 -25.28 -5.72 -19.29
CA ARG A 12 -25.43 -5.54 -17.84
C ARG A 12 -25.79 -4.08 -17.58
N LYS A 13 -27.04 -3.85 -17.17
CA LYS A 13 -27.46 -2.57 -16.58
C LYS A 13 -26.68 -2.38 -15.27
N GLY A 14 -25.65 -1.56 -15.28
CA GLY A 14 -25.01 -1.09 -14.06
C GLY A 14 -25.97 -0.15 -13.34
N GLN A 15 -26.54 -0.59 -12.21
CA GLN A 15 -27.13 0.33 -11.26
C GLN A 15 -25.99 1.18 -10.66
N PRO A 16 -26.17 2.50 -10.47
CA PRO A 16 -25.18 3.31 -9.79
C PRO A 16 -25.18 2.91 -8.30
N LEU A 17 -24.12 2.25 -7.86
CA LEU A 17 -23.97 1.87 -6.46
C LEU A 17 -23.80 3.11 -5.60
N SER A 18 -24.67 3.22 -4.60
CA SER A 18 -24.72 4.28 -3.61
C SER A 18 -23.49 4.24 -2.70
N ARG A 19 -23.01 5.42 -2.29
CA ARG A 19 -21.75 5.70 -1.60
C ARG A 19 -21.63 5.15 -0.16
N ARG A 20 -22.39 4.10 0.21
CA ARG A 20 -22.53 3.61 1.59
C ARG A 20 -22.41 2.09 1.78
N GLU A 21 -21.88 1.34 0.82
CA GLU A 21 -21.72 -0.12 0.94
C GLU A 21 -20.26 -0.56 0.82
N PHE A 22 -19.38 -0.03 1.67
CA PHE A 22 -17.96 -0.41 1.73
C PHE A 22 -17.58 -1.29 2.94
N THR A 23 -18.56 -1.97 3.54
CA THR A 23 -18.28 -2.94 4.60
C THR A 23 -18.75 -4.33 4.17
N LEU A 24 -17.78 -5.24 4.06
CA LEU A 24 -17.93 -6.69 3.97
C LEU A 24 -18.33 -7.26 2.60
N SER A 25 -17.37 -7.38 1.67
CA SER A 25 -17.40 -8.49 0.70
C SER A 25 -16.04 -8.74 0.04
N SER A 26 -15.29 -9.70 0.60
CA SER A 26 -14.54 -10.67 -0.21
C SER A 26 -14.15 -11.84 0.68
N LEU A 27 -15.11 -12.74 0.84
CA LEU A 27 -14.88 -14.11 1.31
C LEU A 27 -15.12 -15.02 0.10
N ALA A 28 -14.06 -15.56 -0.49
CA ALA A 28 -14.14 -16.73 -1.36
C ALA A 28 -12.75 -17.38 -1.49
N ALA A 29 -12.47 -18.33 -0.61
CA ALA A 29 -11.66 -19.51 -0.92
C ALA A 29 -11.96 -20.61 0.11
N VAL A 30 -12.82 -21.55 -0.27
CA VAL A 30 -12.96 -22.84 0.42
C VAL A 30 -11.84 -23.74 -0.06
N GLY A 31 -11.00 -24.20 0.87
CA GLY A 31 -9.93 -25.17 0.65
C GLY A 31 -9.20 -25.43 1.96
N ALA A 32 -9.77 -26.33 2.77
CA ALA A 32 -9.30 -26.66 4.12
C ALA A 32 -7.95 -27.38 4.11
N HIS A 33 -7.03 -26.98 5.00
CA HIS A 33 -6.37 -27.85 5.98
C HIS A 33 -5.79 -26.97 7.13
N SER A 34 -6.13 -27.34 8.36
CA SER A 34 -5.77 -26.73 9.66
C SER A 34 -4.24 -26.63 9.85
N LEU A 35 -3.62 -25.72 10.61
CA LEU A 35 -3.80 -25.27 12.01
C LEU A 35 -3.00 -23.97 12.19
N ALA A 36 -3.61 -22.92 12.73
CA ALA A 36 -3.02 -22.00 13.74
C ALA A 36 -3.96 -20.80 13.90
N VAL A 37 -4.71 -20.80 15.01
CA VAL A 37 -5.46 -19.65 15.50
C VAL A 37 -4.44 -18.62 15.97
N GLY A 38 -4.24 -17.56 15.19
CA GLY A 38 -3.47 -16.39 15.58
C GLY A 38 -4.31 -15.16 15.30
N ALA A 39 -4.84 -14.56 16.36
CA ALA A 39 -5.71 -13.41 16.31
C ALA A 39 -5.15 -12.28 15.41
N HIS A 40 -5.93 -11.85 14.42
CA HIS A 40 -5.78 -10.52 13.84
C HIS A 40 -6.31 -9.50 14.85
N SER A 41 -5.54 -9.33 15.93
CA SER A 41 -5.65 -8.15 16.78
C SER A 41 -5.07 -7.01 15.97
N LEU A 42 -5.92 -6.05 15.62
CA LEU A 42 -5.52 -4.75 15.11
C LEU A 42 -4.82 -4.03 16.27
N ALA A 43 -3.53 -4.34 16.45
CA ALA A 43 -2.72 -3.78 17.50
C ALA A 43 -2.58 -2.28 17.25
N VAL A 44 -3.16 -1.51 18.16
CA VAL A 44 -2.90 -0.09 18.35
C VAL A 44 -1.40 0.06 18.60
N ALA A 45 -0.76 0.94 17.83
CA ALA A 45 0.68 1.13 17.79
C ALA A 45 1.28 1.46 19.16
N GLU A 46 2.34 0.76 19.56
CA GLU A 46 3.48 1.28 20.32
C GLU A 46 4.73 0.45 19.97
N ASP A 47 5.80 1.14 19.57
CA ASP A 47 7.11 0.63 19.12
C ASP A 47 7.08 -0.26 17.86
N LEU A 48 7.26 0.35 16.69
CA LEU A 48 7.50 -0.43 15.47
C LEU A 48 8.79 -1.24 15.66
N PRO A 49 8.76 -2.57 15.44
CA PRO A 49 9.95 -3.39 15.57
C PRO A 49 11.08 -2.79 14.72
N PRO A 50 12.33 -2.91 15.18
CA PRO A 50 13.48 -2.40 14.43
C PRO A 50 13.43 -2.90 13.00
N LEU A 51 13.92 -2.07 12.07
CA LEU A 51 13.92 -2.38 10.65
C LEU A 51 14.49 -3.80 10.45
N SER A 52 13.68 -4.71 9.92
CA SER A 52 14.11 -6.11 9.68
C SER A 52 15.32 -6.16 8.76
N ASP A 53 16.14 -7.20 8.89
CA ASP A 53 17.35 -7.36 8.06
C ASP A 53 16.98 -7.44 6.57
N GLU A 54 15.84 -8.05 6.24
CA GLU A 54 15.31 -8.11 4.87
C GLU A 54 14.98 -6.70 4.36
N ALA A 55 14.37 -5.87 5.20
CA ALA A 55 14.06 -4.48 4.86
C ALA A 55 15.34 -3.65 4.70
N ARG A 56 16.40 -3.88 5.50
CA ARG A 56 17.71 -3.22 5.34
C ARG A 56 18.41 -3.61 4.04
N ALA A 57 18.33 -4.89 3.67
CA ALA A 57 18.92 -5.43 2.45
C ALA A 57 18.16 -5.02 1.17
N MET A 58 16.95 -4.46 1.31
CA MET A 58 16.13 -3.98 0.20
C MET A 58 16.88 -2.96 -0.66
N LYS A 59 16.98 -3.26 -1.96
CA LYS A 59 17.58 -2.37 -2.94
C LYS A 59 16.59 -1.27 -3.33
N LEU A 60 16.98 -0.02 -3.10
CA LEU A 60 16.26 1.16 -3.55
C LEU A 60 16.93 1.75 -4.78
N VAL A 61 16.12 2.20 -5.73
CA VAL A 61 16.56 3.00 -6.88
C VAL A 61 15.94 4.39 -6.73
N LEU A 62 16.78 5.39 -6.53
CA LEU A 62 16.38 6.80 -6.42
C LEU A 62 16.73 7.50 -7.74
N PRO A 63 15.74 7.91 -8.57
CA PRO A 63 15.97 8.72 -9.74
C PRO A 63 16.60 10.08 -9.40
N ASP A 64 17.20 10.73 -10.41
CA ASP A 64 17.84 12.03 -10.24
C ASP A 64 16.90 13.06 -9.61
N GLY A 65 17.42 13.78 -8.61
CA GLY A 65 16.68 14.81 -7.87
C GLY A 65 15.75 14.26 -6.78
N VAL A 66 15.49 12.95 -6.71
CA VAL A 66 14.67 12.37 -5.62
C VAL A 66 15.41 12.44 -4.29
N SER A 67 16.70 12.07 -4.25
CA SER A 67 17.50 12.08 -3.01
C SER A 67 17.51 13.46 -2.34
N GLY A 68 17.76 14.54 -3.09
CA GLY A 68 17.75 15.90 -2.55
C GLY A 68 16.40 16.31 -1.97
N ARG A 69 15.29 15.93 -2.62
CA ARG A 69 13.93 16.19 -2.10
C ARG A 69 13.62 15.41 -0.84
N LEU A 70 14.16 14.20 -0.70
CA LEU A 70 14.02 13.39 0.52
C LEU A 70 14.83 13.99 1.67
N GLU A 71 16.06 14.43 1.39
CA GLU A 71 16.92 15.12 2.35
C GLU A 71 16.28 16.42 2.87
N GLU A 72 15.75 17.27 1.98
CA GLU A 72 15.00 18.50 2.33
C GLU A 72 13.80 18.23 3.24
N ARG A 73 13.21 17.03 3.13
CA ARG A 73 12.04 16.60 3.92
C ARG A 73 12.43 15.81 5.17
N HIS A 74 13.73 15.62 5.42
CA HIS A 74 14.25 14.77 6.49
C HIS A 74 13.68 13.35 6.47
N ILE A 75 13.47 12.78 5.27
CA ILE A 75 13.01 11.41 5.08
C ILE A 75 14.22 10.56 4.73
N THR A 76 14.51 9.57 5.57
CA THR A 76 15.67 8.69 5.36
C THR A 76 15.30 7.50 4.48
N GLU A 77 16.31 6.84 3.89
CA GLU A 77 16.09 5.57 3.19
C GLU A 77 15.55 4.47 4.12
N GLU A 78 15.86 4.51 5.42
CA GLU A 78 15.32 3.56 6.39
C GLU A 78 13.81 3.73 6.57
N ASP A 79 13.33 4.98 6.60
CA ASP A 79 11.90 5.27 6.66
C ASP A 79 11.19 4.73 5.42
N ILE A 80 11.79 4.92 4.24
CA ILE A 80 11.28 4.40 2.97
C ILE A 80 11.22 2.87 2.98
N ARG A 81 12.32 2.21 3.36
CA ARG A 81 12.39 0.74 3.48
C ARG A 81 11.32 0.22 4.42
N ARG A 82 11.10 0.89 5.56
CA ARG A 82 10.09 0.50 6.55
C ARG A 82 8.69 0.55 5.97
N VAL A 83 8.37 1.62 5.24
CA VAL A 83 7.05 1.79 4.60
C VAL A 83 6.83 0.73 3.52
N ILE A 84 7.83 0.50 2.65
CA ILE A 84 7.73 -0.49 1.56
C ILE A 84 7.64 -1.91 2.12
N ASP A 85 8.49 -2.27 3.08
CA ASP A 85 8.48 -3.60 3.71
C ASP A 85 7.13 -3.90 4.36
N HIS A 86 6.58 -2.96 5.12
CA HIS A 86 5.25 -3.07 5.69
C HIS A 86 4.18 -3.24 4.60
N ALA A 87 4.24 -2.47 3.53
CA ALA A 87 3.27 -2.53 2.43
C ALA A 87 3.32 -3.85 1.66
N GLU A 88 4.52 -4.39 1.39
CA GLU A 88 4.67 -5.67 0.69
C GLU A 88 4.29 -6.85 1.57
N LYS A 89 4.57 -6.81 2.88
CA LYS A 89 4.18 -7.87 3.83
C LYS A 89 2.67 -7.88 4.13
N SER A 90 2.07 -6.70 4.30
CA SER A 90 0.65 -6.58 4.64
C SER A 90 -0.30 -6.56 3.43
N GLY A 91 0.22 -6.21 2.25
CA GLY A 91 -0.58 -5.92 1.06
C GLY A 91 -1.33 -4.59 1.13
N VAL A 92 -1.16 -3.78 2.19
CA VAL A 92 -1.87 -2.51 2.38
C VAL A 92 -1.16 -1.39 1.61
N LYS A 93 -1.54 -1.21 0.34
CA LYS A 93 -1.08 -0.14 -0.54
C LYS A 93 -2.16 0.34 -1.49
N LEU A 94 -2.08 1.60 -1.90
CA LEU A 94 -3.00 2.19 -2.86
C LEU A 94 -2.44 2.03 -4.27
N TYR A 95 -3.30 1.67 -5.22
CA TYR A 95 -2.98 1.53 -6.64
C TYR A 95 -3.77 2.54 -7.47
N ARG A 96 -3.12 3.13 -8.49
CA ARG A 96 -3.78 4.01 -9.47
C ARG A 96 -3.85 3.31 -10.83
N PRO A 97 -5.05 3.13 -11.41
CA PRO A 97 -5.18 2.54 -12.75
C PRO A 97 -4.37 3.28 -13.80
N GLY A 98 -3.58 2.55 -14.59
CA GLY A 98 -2.77 3.10 -15.68
C GLY A 98 -1.43 3.71 -15.25
N CYS A 99 -1.10 3.69 -13.95
CA CYS A 99 0.23 4.01 -13.45
C CYS A 99 0.84 2.72 -12.87
N PRO A 100 2.14 2.47 -13.07
CA PRO A 100 2.78 1.25 -12.57
C PRO A 100 3.12 1.32 -11.06
N GLY A 101 3.05 2.53 -10.47
CA GLY A 101 3.41 2.75 -9.07
C GLY A 101 2.29 2.50 -8.05
N PHE A 102 2.72 2.28 -6.81
CA PHE A 102 1.92 2.19 -5.61
C PHE A 102 2.18 3.37 -4.68
N LEU A 103 1.17 3.72 -3.89
CA LEU A 103 1.31 4.62 -2.74
C LEU A 103 1.12 3.82 -1.46
N ALA A 104 2.20 3.68 -0.69
CA ALA A 104 2.17 3.08 0.64
C ALA A 104 2.16 4.14 1.74
N LYS A 105 1.65 3.76 2.92
CA LYS A 105 1.69 4.60 4.10
C LYS A 105 2.05 3.79 5.35
N LEU A 106 2.76 4.42 6.27
CA LEU A 106 3.04 3.84 7.59
C LEU A 106 3.14 4.95 8.62
N ARG A 107 2.52 4.74 9.79
CA ARG A 107 2.69 5.60 10.95
C ARG A 107 3.87 5.08 11.78
N VAL A 108 4.84 5.95 12.07
CA VAL A 108 5.94 5.69 13.00
C VAL A 108 5.89 6.78 14.07
N ALA A 109 5.55 6.40 15.30
CA ALA A 109 5.24 7.32 16.38
C ALA A 109 4.22 8.42 15.93
N GLU A 110 4.59 9.69 16.06
CA GLU A 110 3.76 10.83 15.68
C GLU A 110 3.80 11.19 14.19
N THR A 111 4.56 10.45 13.36
CA THR A 111 4.76 10.80 11.95
C THR A 111 4.17 9.75 11.02
N TYR A 112 3.35 10.20 10.07
CA TYR A 112 2.92 9.39 8.93
C TYR A 112 3.88 9.60 7.77
N PHE A 113 4.47 8.50 7.29
CA PHE A 113 5.23 8.47 6.06
C PHE A 113 4.38 7.92 4.92
N TYR A 114 4.55 8.51 3.75
CA TYR A 114 3.92 8.13 2.50
C TYR A 114 5.00 7.94 1.45
N VAL A 115 4.99 6.82 0.75
CA VAL A 115 6.01 6.50 -0.27
C VAL A 115 5.33 6.12 -1.56
N GLU A 116 5.69 6.81 -2.65
CA GLU A 116 5.33 6.43 -4.01
C GLU A 116 6.48 5.64 -4.62
N TYR A 117 6.21 4.39 -5.02
CA TYR A 117 7.24 3.48 -5.51
C TYR A 117 6.69 2.46 -6.51
N GLU A 118 7.59 1.86 -7.28
CA GLU A 118 7.32 0.78 -8.23
C GLU A 118 8.34 -0.36 -8.04
N PRO A 119 7.90 -1.63 -7.97
CA PRO A 119 8.81 -2.77 -8.04
C PRO A 119 9.43 -2.89 -9.44
N VAL A 120 10.76 -2.84 -9.56
CA VAL A 120 11.49 -2.93 -10.82
C VAL A 120 12.70 -3.86 -10.65
N ASP A 121 12.73 -4.97 -11.39
CA ASP A 121 13.87 -5.91 -11.46
C ASP A 121 14.44 -6.34 -10.08
N GLY A 122 13.56 -6.65 -9.12
CA GLY A 122 13.97 -7.05 -7.77
C GLY A 122 14.47 -5.92 -6.89
N ALA A 123 14.32 -4.67 -7.33
CA ALA A 123 14.50 -3.45 -6.55
C ALA A 123 13.18 -2.68 -6.45
N PHE A 124 13.17 -1.63 -5.64
CA PHE A 124 12.06 -0.67 -5.60
C PHE A 124 12.53 0.69 -6.07
N ARG A 125 11.95 1.15 -7.18
CA ARG A 125 12.16 2.50 -7.69
C ARG A 125 11.25 3.45 -6.93
N VAL A 126 11.83 4.44 -6.26
CA VAL A 126 11.10 5.40 -5.43
C VAL A 126 10.93 6.69 -6.21
N GLU A 127 9.69 7.10 -6.46
CA GLU A 127 9.39 8.35 -7.18
C GLU A 127 9.40 9.55 -6.22
N THR A 128 8.83 9.40 -5.03
CA THR A 128 8.85 10.42 -3.98
C THR A 128 8.39 9.87 -2.63
N ALA A 129 8.64 10.61 -1.56
CA ALA A 129 8.06 10.34 -0.25
C ALA A 129 7.65 11.63 0.46
N TYR A 130 6.64 11.53 1.33
CA TYR A 130 6.11 12.63 2.13
C TYR A 130 6.03 12.22 3.59
N ALA A 131 6.18 13.19 4.49
CA ALA A 131 6.01 12.99 5.92
C ALA A 131 5.03 14.03 6.47
N HIS A 132 4.12 13.58 7.33
CA HIS A 132 3.21 14.45 8.06
C HIS A 132 3.26 14.09 9.53
N ARG A 133 3.73 15.02 10.36
CA ARG A 133 3.69 14.87 11.81
C ARG A 133 2.32 15.29 12.33
N LEU A 134 1.70 14.41 13.09
CA LEU A 134 0.41 14.64 13.72
C LEU A 134 0.53 14.26 15.19
N LEU A 135 0.51 15.27 16.05
CA LEU A 135 0.31 15.08 17.48
C LEU A 135 -1.19 15.03 17.74
N LEU A 136 -1.71 13.86 18.08
CA LEU A 136 -3.09 13.70 18.55
C LEU A 136 -3.11 13.92 20.07
N GLU A 137 -4.01 14.76 20.57
CA GLU A 137 -4.25 14.84 22.01
C GLU A 137 -4.66 13.45 22.52
N GLY A 138 -3.88 12.90 23.46
CA GLY A 138 -4.11 11.59 24.09
C GLY A 138 -3.33 10.43 23.50
N ASP A 139 -2.45 10.63 22.51
CA ASP A 139 -1.51 9.60 22.07
C ASP A 139 -0.48 9.34 23.20
N PRO A 140 -0.18 8.08 23.56
CA PRO A 140 0.83 7.78 24.56
C PRO A 140 2.20 8.27 24.09
N ARG A 141 3.00 8.80 25.03
CA ARG A 141 4.32 9.38 24.80
C ARG A 141 5.43 8.36 24.97
#